data_AF-A0A920PJM4-F1
#
_entry.id   AF-A0A920PJM4-F1
#
_cell.length_a   1.000
_cell.length_b   1.000
_cell.length_c   1.000
_cell.angle_alpha   90.00
_cell.angle_beta   90.00
_cell.angle_gamma   90.00
#
_symmetry.space_group_name_H-M   'P 1'
#
loop_
_entity.id
_entity.type
_entity.pdbx_description
1 polymer ?
#
loop_
_entity_poly.entity_id
_entity_poly.type
_entity_poly.pdbx_seq_one_letter_code
_entity_poly.pdbx_strand_id
1 'polypeptide(L)' 'MINGEPIICDDVDTIVSCYAPQSSKECEWLFELTDMDKQPTLIKIGDALMPRTVEEAILDGFQAPWSLQ' A
#
# COMPACT_ATOMS: atom_id res chain seq x y z
N MET A 1 2.73 -17.81 5.02
CA MET A 1 2.61 -17.43 6.44
C MET A 1 3.72 -18.11 7.21
N ILE A 2 4.50 -17.37 7.97
CA ILE A 2 5.40 -17.94 8.97
C ILE A 2 4.50 -18.47 10.09
N ASN A 3 4.70 -19.69 10.53
CA ASN A 3 3.88 -20.39 11.53
C ASN A 3 3.94 -19.76 12.94
N GLY A 4 4.50 -18.57 13.10
CA GLY A 4 4.67 -17.89 14.39
C GLY A 4 5.85 -18.39 15.22
N GLU A 5 6.50 -19.47 14.78
CA GLU A 5 7.68 -20.00 15.45
C GLU A 5 8.94 -19.21 15.06
N PRO A 6 9.88 -19.00 16.00
CA PRO A 6 11.17 -18.41 15.70
C PRO A 6 11.95 -19.26 14.68
N ILE A 7 12.56 -18.60 13.70
CA ILE A 7 13.50 -19.21 12.77
C ILE A 7 14.91 -18.91 13.28
N ILE A 8 15.71 -19.95 13.52
CA ILE A 8 17.12 -19.82 13.89
C ILE A 8 17.93 -19.91 12.60
N CYS A 9 18.76 -18.89 12.34
CA CYS A 9 19.67 -18.85 11.19
C CYS A 9 21.12 -18.84 11.72
N ASP A 10 21.78 -19.99 11.69
CA ASP A 10 23.19 -20.14 12.10
C ASP A 10 24.15 -19.90 10.92
N ASP A 11 25.34 -19.38 11.21
CA ASP A 11 26.44 -19.18 10.24
C ASP A 11 26.06 -18.42 8.96
N VAL A 12 25.18 -17.42 9.05
CA VAL A 12 24.81 -16.54 7.93
C VAL A 12 25.41 -15.14 8.07
N ASP A 13 25.93 -14.58 6.97
CA ASP A 13 26.43 -13.21 6.93
C ASP A 13 25.31 -12.15 6.89
N THR A 14 24.14 -12.51 6.36
CA THR A 14 23.03 -11.57 6.16
C THR A 14 21.69 -12.30 6.12
N ILE A 15 20.69 -11.72 6.79
CA ILE A 15 19.30 -12.14 6.72
C ILE A 15 18.54 -11.18 5.81
N VAL A 16 17.96 -11.70 4.73
CA VAL A 16 17.07 -10.94 3.82
C VAL A 16 15.64 -11.38 4.06
N SER A 17 14.79 -10.45 4.46
CA SER A 17 13.37 -10.74 4.68
C SER A 17 12.56 -10.45 3.41
N CYS A 18 11.64 -11.36 3.11
CA CYS A 18 10.65 -11.19 2.03
C CYS A 18 9.25 -11.11 2.64
N TYR A 19 9.08 -10.20 3.61
CA TYR A 19 7.75 -9.95 4.19
C TYR A 19 6.81 -9.41 3.11
N ALA A 20 5.51 -9.69 3.29
CA ALA A 20 4.50 -9.17 2.37
C ALA A 20 4.56 -7.63 2.36
N PRO A 21 4.55 -7.00 1.17
CA PRO A 21 4.57 -5.54 1.07
C PRO A 21 3.36 -4.95 1.79
N GLN A 22 3.53 -3.74 2.32
CA GLN A 22 2.50 -2.99 3.04
C GLN A 22 2.32 -1.62 2.37
N SER A 23 1.10 -1.10 2.34
CA SER A 23 0.84 0.25 1.84
C SER A 23 1.64 1.27 2.66
N SER A 24 2.24 2.25 1.97
CA SER A 24 2.87 3.39 2.66
C SER A 24 1.80 4.21 3.38
N LYS A 25 2.08 4.55 4.64
CA LYS A 25 1.17 5.35 5.49
C LYS A 25 1.56 6.82 5.62
N GLU A 26 2.64 7.23 4.95
CA GLU A 26 3.24 8.57 5.10
C GLU A 26 2.25 9.71 4.79
N CYS A 27 1.36 9.48 3.82
CA CYS A 27 0.39 10.47 3.34
C CYS A 27 -1.06 10.13 3.72
N GLU A 28 -1.29 9.22 4.68
CA GLU A 28 -2.65 8.85 5.12
C GLU A 28 -3.47 10.05 5.60
N TRP A 29 -2.82 11.01 6.24
CA TRP A 29 -3.41 12.25 6.73
C TRP A 29 -4.11 13.08 5.64
N LEU A 30 -3.76 12.91 4.35
CA LEU A 30 -4.45 13.57 3.24
C LEU A 30 -5.88 13.07 3.06
N PHE A 31 -6.17 11.84 3.51
CA PHE A 31 -7.48 11.20 3.40
C PHE A 31 -8.29 11.30 4.69
N GLU A 32 -7.73 11.90 5.74
CA GLU A 32 -8.44 12.21 6.97
C GLU A 32 -9.31 13.44 6.73
N LEU A 33 -10.63 13.27 6.83
CA LEU A 33 -11.61 14.34 6.65
C LEU A 33 -11.31 15.51 7.60
N THR A 34 -10.89 16.63 7.04
CA THR A 34 -10.78 17.90 7.77
C THR A 34 -11.90 18.83 7.32
N ASP A 35 -12.59 19.42 8.31
CA ASP A 35 -13.86 20.15 8.23
C ASP A 35 -13.78 21.45 7.39
N MET A 36 -13.52 21.32 6.08
CA MET A 36 -13.31 22.43 5.17
C MET A 36 -14.18 22.22 3.93
N ASP A 37 -15.17 23.09 3.77
CA ASP A 37 -16.26 23.07 2.78
C ASP A 37 -15.85 22.98 1.29
N LYS A 38 -14.57 22.76 0.94
CA LYS A 38 -14.04 22.70 -0.44
C LYS A 38 -12.80 21.81 -0.59
N GLN A 39 -12.81 20.58 -0.13
CA GLN A 39 -11.70 19.67 -0.43
C GLN A 39 -11.82 19.05 -1.82
N PRO A 40 -10.69 18.89 -2.54
CA PRO A 40 -10.67 18.11 -3.77
C PRO A 40 -10.99 16.64 -3.46
N THR A 41 -11.65 15.95 -4.39
CA THR A 41 -11.82 14.50 -4.32
C THR A 41 -10.45 13.83 -4.44
N LEU A 42 -10.01 13.17 -3.37
CA LEU A 42 -8.78 12.39 -3.34
C LEU A 42 -9.11 10.91 -3.45
N ILE A 43 -8.35 10.19 -4.27
CA ILE A 43 -8.45 8.73 -4.46
C ILE A 43 -7.06 8.10 -4.31
N LYS A 44 -7.00 6.94 -3.66
CA LYS A 44 -5.80 6.10 -3.60
C LYS A 44 -5.82 5.11 -4.76
N ILE A 45 -4.66 4.85 -5.35
CA ILE A 45 -4.48 3.84 -6.41
C ILE A 45 -3.25 2.99 -6.15
N GLY A 46 -3.20 1.81 -6.77
CA GLY A 46 -2.07 0.89 -6.76
C GLY A 46 -1.69 0.47 -5.34
N ASP A 47 -0.38 0.34 -5.10
CA ASP A 47 0.14 -0.19 -3.83
C ASP A 47 -0.17 0.69 -2.61
N ALA A 48 -0.46 1.99 -2.82
CA ALA A 48 -0.91 2.88 -1.74
C ALA A 48 -2.33 2.50 -1.26
N LEU A 49 -3.17 1.96 -2.13
CA LEU A 49 -4.47 1.39 -1.76
C LEU A 49 -4.30 -0.02 -1.20
N MET A 50 -3.65 -0.90 -1.96
CA MET A 50 -3.34 -2.27 -1.52
C MET A 50 -2.19 -2.84 -2.38
N PRO A 51 -1.07 -3.27 -1.77
CA PRO A 51 0.06 -3.84 -2.48
C PRO A 51 -0.35 -5.07 -3.28
N ARG A 52 -0.09 -5.03 -4.59
CA ARG A 52 -0.59 -6.00 -5.55
C ARG A 52 0.40 -6.21 -6.69
N THR A 53 -0.04 -6.89 -7.74
CA THR A 53 0.75 -7.01 -8.97
C THR A 53 0.83 -5.67 -9.71
N VAL A 54 1.87 -5.51 -10.54
CA VAL A 54 2.05 -4.28 -11.33
C VAL A 54 0.90 -4.07 -12.32
N GLU A 55 0.38 -5.16 -12.89
CA GLU A 55 -0.77 -5.14 -13.81
C GLU A 55 -2.03 -4.61 -13.12
N GLU A 56 -2.26 -5.01 -11.87
CA GLU A 56 -3.39 -4.50 -11.07
C GLU A 56 -3.21 -3.02 -10.72
N ALA A 57 -2.00 -2.58 -10.39
CA ALA A 57 -1.73 -1.17 -10.13
C ALA A 57 -1.96 -0.29 -11.38
N ILE A 58 -1.60 -0.80 -12.57
CA ILE A 58 -1.87 -0.14 -13.85
C ILE A 58 -3.38 -0.06 -14.11
N LEU A 59 -4.09 -1.18 -13.95
CA LEU A 59 -5.54 -1.23 -14.16
C LEU A 59 -6.29 -0.27 -13.22
N ASP A 60 -5.90 -0.23 -11.95
CA ASP A 60 -6.47 0.65 -10.93
C ASP A 60 -6.26 2.14 -11.30
N GLY A 61 -5.03 2.51 -11.67
CA GLY A 61 -4.73 3.87 -12.14
C GLY A 61 -5.48 4.25 -13.42
N PHE A 62 -5.71 3.30 -14.34
CA PHE A 62 -6.50 3.52 -15.55
C PHE A 62 -7.98 3.74 -15.25
N GLN A 63 -8.54 3.04 -14.26
CA GLN A 63 -9.95 3.13 -13.89
C GLN A 63 -10.26 4.33 -12.98
N ALA A 64 -9.29 4.78 -12.18
CA ALA A 64 -9.45 5.86 -11.20
C ALA A 64 -10.18 7.11 -11.69
N PRO A 65 -9.91 7.65 -12.90
CA PRO A 65 -10.62 8.84 -13.39
C PRO A 65 -12.12 8.65 -13.58
N TRP A 66 -12.60 7.42 -13.78
CA TRP A 66 -14.03 7.12 -13.94
C TRP A 66 -14.78 7.19 -12.60
N SER A 67 -14.06 7.18 -11.48
CA SER A 67 -14.58 7.35 -10.13
C SER A 67 -14.63 8.82 -9.69
N LEU A 68 -14.04 9.74 -10.46
CA LEU A 68 -14.09 11.18 -10.23
C LEU A 68 -15.28 11.77 -11.01
N GLN A 69 -16.50 11.66 -10.45
CA GLN A 69 -17.71 12.30 -10.98
C GLN A 69 -18.07 13.55 -10.19
#